data_AF-A0A9D7ASP7-F1
#
_entry.id   AF-A0A9D7ASP7-F1
#
_cell.length_a   1.000
_cell.length_b   1.000
_cell.length_c   1.000
_cell.angle_alpha   90.00
_cell.angle_beta   90.00
_cell.angle_gamma   90.00
#
_symmetry.space_group_name_H-M   'P 1'
#
loop_
_entity.id
_entity.type
_entity.pdbx_description
1 polymer ?
#
loop_
_entity_poly.entity_id
_entity_poly.type
_entity_poly.pdbx_seq_one_letter_code
_entity_poly.pdbx_strand_id
1 'polypeptide(L)'
;MSDHSVDLAAIGDELIRKLPALCIGLGLTQLDPLFQTRPVEDPRLRTQDYIQTAWVDIAGSFDAYWDARGKNLKQNTRKQRNKLQTEGITMRLECLTNAADMHKAMADYGTLESAGWRTADGTAIHTDNAQGRFYQRMLEDFCRSGQGRIYRYWFGEKIVAMDLCVHDHATIVILKTTYDESYKAVSPSTLMRHAEFPAPIRRTEIFKN
;
A
#
# COMPACT_ATOMS: atom_id res chain seq x y z
N MET A 1 10.04 7.28 -9.80
CA MET A 1 9.09 6.79 -10.82
C MET A 1 9.27 7.66 -12.06
N SER A 2 9.27 7.04 -13.25
CA SER A 2 9.60 7.69 -14.53
C SER A 2 8.58 8.76 -14.94
N ASP A 3 8.98 9.64 -15.86
CA ASP A 3 8.28 10.83 -16.39
C ASP A 3 6.88 10.62 -17.02
N HIS A 4 6.20 9.49 -16.77
CA HIS A 4 4.83 9.20 -17.26
C HIS A 4 4.58 9.42 -18.77
N SER A 5 5.65 9.54 -19.56
CA SER A 5 5.65 10.03 -20.95
C SER A 5 6.12 8.98 -21.96
N VAL A 6 6.21 7.72 -21.53
CA VAL A 6 6.72 6.65 -22.37
C VAL A 6 5.67 6.21 -23.39
N ASP A 7 6.00 6.33 -24.68
CA ASP A 7 5.19 5.74 -25.75
C ASP A 7 5.39 4.21 -25.74
N LEU A 8 4.44 3.50 -25.13
CA LEU A 8 4.49 2.04 -25.02
C LEU A 8 4.42 1.34 -26.38
N ALA A 9 3.77 1.92 -27.37
CA ALA A 9 3.70 1.31 -28.70
C ALA A 9 5.08 1.37 -29.36
N ALA A 10 5.73 2.53 -29.32
CA ALA A 10 7.08 2.72 -29.84
C ALA A 10 8.11 1.84 -29.10
N ILE A 11 8.06 1.82 -27.76
CA ILE A 11 8.97 0.98 -26.95
C ILE A 11 8.71 -0.51 -27.21
N GLY A 12 7.45 -0.93 -27.33
CA GLY A 12 7.12 -2.32 -27.64
C GLY A 12 7.73 -2.77 -28.96
N ASP A 13 7.59 -1.95 -30.02
CA ASP A 13 8.17 -2.20 -31.33
C ASP A 13 9.71 -2.22 -31.31
N GLU A 14 10.35 -1.37 -30.50
CA GLU A 14 11.81 -1.38 -30.33
C GLU A 14 12.30 -2.60 -29.56
N LEU A 15 11.62 -2.98 -28.47
CA LEU A 15 11.95 -4.14 -27.67
C LEU A 15 11.84 -5.43 -28.48
N ILE A 16 10.74 -5.61 -29.24
CA ILE A 16 10.55 -6.78 -30.11
C ILE A 16 11.73 -6.96 -31.07
N ARG A 17 12.25 -5.87 -31.66
CA ARG A 17 13.40 -5.90 -32.57
C ARG A 17 14.74 -6.22 -31.89
N LYS A 18 14.86 -5.93 -30.60
CA LYS A 18 16.08 -6.15 -29.81
C LYS A 18 16.10 -7.51 -29.11
N LEU A 19 14.95 -8.16 -28.96
CA LEU A 19 14.86 -9.47 -28.33
C LEU A 19 15.50 -10.54 -29.22
N PRO A 20 16.25 -11.51 -28.64
CA PRO A 20 16.87 -12.57 -29.40
C PRO A 20 15.82 -13.52 -29.99
N ALA A 21 16.16 -14.14 -31.12
CA ALA A 21 15.30 -15.07 -31.87
C ALA A 21 14.00 -14.42 -32.41
N LEU A 22 13.10 -15.25 -32.96
CA LEU A 22 11.82 -14.79 -33.49
C LEU A 22 10.86 -14.48 -32.34
N CYS A 23 10.63 -13.20 -32.06
CA CYS A 23 9.62 -12.75 -31.10
C CYS A 23 8.24 -12.67 -31.77
N ILE A 24 7.31 -13.52 -31.32
CA ILE A 24 5.94 -13.60 -31.87
C ILE A 24 5.00 -12.59 -31.19
N GLY A 25 5.35 -12.13 -29.98
CA GLY A 25 4.56 -11.15 -29.24
C GLY A 25 5.25 -10.71 -27.94
N LEU A 26 4.88 -9.51 -27.48
CA LEU A 26 5.36 -8.92 -26.24
C LEU A 26 4.16 -8.57 -25.35
N GLY A 27 4.15 -9.08 -24.12
CA GLY A 27 3.14 -8.74 -23.13
C GLY A 27 3.69 -7.74 -22.11
N LEU A 28 3.06 -6.57 -22.02
CA LEU A 28 3.30 -5.60 -20.95
C LEU A 28 2.10 -5.64 -20.00
N THR A 29 2.31 -6.10 -18.77
CA THR A 29 1.23 -6.33 -17.81
C THR A 29 1.26 -5.32 -16.67
N GLN A 30 0.16 -5.22 -15.93
CA GLN A 30 0.06 -4.41 -14.69
C GLN A 30 0.35 -2.91 -14.89
N LEU A 31 0.00 -2.39 -16.07
CA LEU A 31 0.08 -0.97 -16.39
C LEU A 31 -1.22 -0.27 -15.98
N ASP A 32 -1.10 0.77 -15.16
CA ASP A 32 -2.24 1.54 -14.68
C ASP A 32 -2.48 2.76 -15.60
N PRO A 33 -3.68 2.88 -16.22
CA PRO A 33 -4.04 4.02 -17.06
C PRO A 33 -3.96 5.39 -16.38
N LEU A 34 -3.98 5.43 -15.04
CA LEU A 34 -3.77 6.67 -14.26
C LEU A 34 -2.34 7.21 -14.43
N PHE A 35 -1.36 6.33 -14.60
CA PHE A 35 0.06 6.69 -14.68
C PHE A 35 0.67 6.51 -16.07
N GLN A 36 -0.01 5.77 -16.95
CA GLN A 36 0.49 5.44 -18.27
C GLN A 36 -0.64 5.46 -19.28
N THR A 37 -0.53 6.33 -20.28
CA THR A 37 -1.56 6.43 -21.32
C THR A 37 -1.73 5.08 -22.04
N ARG A 38 -2.99 4.64 -22.13
CA ARG A 38 -3.34 3.44 -22.89
C ARG A 38 -3.07 3.69 -24.37
N PRO A 39 -2.26 2.85 -25.05
CA PRO A 39 -2.03 2.99 -26.47
C PRO A 39 -3.31 2.72 -27.27
N VAL A 40 -3.41 3.36 -28.43
CA VAL A 40 -4.48 3.09 -29.39
C VAL A 40 -4.24 1.70 -29.99
N GLU A 41 -5.27 0.86 -30.01
CA GLU A 41 -5.16 -0.46 -30.60
C GLU A 41 -5.01 -0.41 -32.13
N ASP A 42 -4.26 -1.36 -32.66
CA ASP A 42 -4.08 -1.56 -34.09
C ASP A 42 -3.92 -3.07 -34.40
N PRO A 43 -3.69 -3.51 -35.65
CA PRO A 43 -3.50 -4.93 -35.96
C PRO A 43 -2.33 -5.63 -35.24
N ARG A 44 -1.34 -4.89 -34.75
CA ARG A 44 -0.12 -5.37 -34.07
C ARG A 44 -0.15 -5.11 -32.55
N LEU A 45 -1.07 -4.30 -32.05
CA LEU A 45 -1.19 -3.94 -30.63
C LEU A 45 -2.62 -4.15 -30.11
N ARG A 46 -2.73 -4.87 -28.98
CA ARG A 46 -4.00 -5.06 -28.24
C ARG A 46 -3.83 -4.68 -26.78
N THR A 47 -4.91 -4.18 -26.19
CA THR A 47 -5.00 -3.82 -24.78
C THR A 47 -6.12 -4.61 -24.12
N GLN A 48 -5.98 -4.89 -22.82
CA GLN A 48 -7.01 -5.60 -22.07
C GLN A 48 -7.06 -5.08 -20.63
N ASP A 49 -8.27 -4.91 -20.10
CA ASP A 49 -8.47 -4.62 -18.69
C ASP A 49 -8.15 -5.87 -17.86
N TYR A 50 -7.23 -5.73 -16.89
CA TYR A 50 -6.84 -6.81 -16.00
C TYR A 50 -7.60 -6.77 -14.67
N ILE A 51 -7.53 -5.64 -13.96
CA ILE A 51 -8.15 -5.46 -12.65
C ILE A 51 -8.54 -4.00 -12.43
N GLN A 52 -9.60 -3.77 -11.67
CA GLN A 52 -9.93 -2.45 -11.14
C GLN A 52 -9.38 -2.30 -9.72
N THR A 53 -8.56 -1.29 -9.50
CA THR A 53 -8.00 -0.95 -8.19
C THR A 53 -8.80 0.20 -7.56
N ALA A 54 -9.02 0.11 -6.25
CA ALA A 54 -9.65 1.21 -5.51
C ALA A 54 -8.59 2.27 -5.17
N TRP A 55 -8.89 3.52 -5.46
CA TRP A 55 -8.04 4.67 -5.15
C TRP A 55 -8.89 5.84 -4.66
N VAL A 56 -8.24 6.83 -4.05
CA VAL A 56 -8.89 8.07 -3.62
C VAL A 56 -7.95 9.24 -3.78
N ASP A 57 -8.43 10.30 -4.42
CA ASP A 57 -7.71 11.57 -4.45
C ASP A 57 -7.79 12.24 -3.09
N ILE A 58 -6.64 12.66 -2.59
CA ILE A 58 -6.53 13.47 -1.38
C ILE A 58 -6.08 14.86 -1.83
N ALA A 59 -7.06 15.75 -2.03
CA ALA A 59 -6.82 17.15 -2.33
C ALA A 59 -7.09 18.02 -1.09
N GLY A 60 -6.17 18.95 -0.80
CA GLY A 60 -6.31 19.88 0.33
C GLY A 60 -5.98 19.25 1.68
N SER A 61 -6.63 19.73 2.75
CA SER A 61 -6.39 19.25 4.10
C SER A 61 -7.08 17.91 4.37
N PHE A 62 -6.59 17.17 5.36
CA PHE A 62 -7.28 15.98 5.84
C PHE A 62 -8.73 16.28 6.28
N ASP A 63 -8.98 17.44 6.90
CA ASP A 63 -10.33 17.81 7.34
C ASP A 63 -11.28 17.97 6.15
N ALA A 64 -10.85 18.62 5.07
CA ALA A 64 -11.63 18.75 3.84
C ALA A 64 -11.90 17.39 3.20
N TYR A 65 -10.87 16.54 3.12
CA TYR A 65 -11.01 15.16 2.67
C TYR A 65 -12.02 14.38 3.51
N TRP A 66 -11.92 14.46 4.84
CA TRP A 66 -12.77 13.72 5.76
C TRP A 66 -14.21 14.23 5.68
N ASP A 67 -14.41 15.54 5.58
CA ASP A 67 -15.73 16.13 5.49
C ASP A 67 -16.50 15.73 4.24
N ALA A 68 -15.81 15.53 3.11
CA ALA A 68 -16.39 15.01 1.88
C ALA A 68 -16.81 13.53 1.98
N ARG A 69 -16.38 12.79 3.02
CA ARG A 69 -16.77 11.38 3.19
C ARG A 69 -18.22 11.23 3.62
N GLY A 70 -18.83 10.12 3.19
CA GLY A 70 -20.22 9.78 3.49
C GLY A 70 -20.52 9.79 4.99
N LYS A 71 -21.71 10.31 5.34
CA LYS A 71 -22.20 10.45 6.73
C LYS A 71 -22.05 9.17 7.57
N ASN A 72 -22.35 8.01 6.97
CA ASN A 72 -22.27 6.71 7.63
C ASN A 72 -20.82 6.36 8.05
N LEU A 73 -19.84 6.60 7.18
CA LEU A 73 -18.43 6.32 7.49
C LEU A 73 -17.94 7.20 8.65
N LYS A 74 -18.26 8.50 8.60
CA LYS A 74 -17.90 9.45 9.67
C LYS A 74 -18.50 9.05 11.01
N GLN A 75 -19.80 8.75 11.03
CA GLN A 75 -20.51 8.35 12.25
C GLN A 75 -19.99 7.03 12.81
N ASN A 76 -19.77 6.02 11.95
CA ASN A 76 -19.26 4.72 12.36
C ASN A 76 -17.85 4.84 12.97
N THR A 77 -16.96 5.59 12.32
CA THR A 77 -15.59 5.82 12.82
C THR A 77 -15.60 6.51 14.18
N ARG A 78 -16.44 7.55 14.36
CA ARG A 78 -16.62 8.23 15.65
C ARG A 78 -17.14 7.29 16.73
N LYS A 79 -18.14 6.46 16.42
CA LYS A 79 -18.72 5.48 17.35
C LYS A 79 -17.66 4.48 17.84
N GLN A 80 -16.85 3.94 16.94
CA GLN A 80 -15.79 3.00 17.29
C GLN A 80 -14.72 3.64 18.17
N ARG A 81 -14.29 4.87 17.82
CA ARG A 81 -13.32 5.63 18.62
C ARG A 81 -13.83 5.89 20.04
N ASN A 82 -15.07 6.36 20.17
CA ASN A 82 -15.68 6.63 21.46
C ASN A 82 -15.80 5.36 22.30
N LYS A 83 -16.17 4.22 21.69
CA LYS A 83 -16.23 2.93 22.38
C LYS A 83 -14.90 2.57 23.02
N LEU A 84 -13.81 2.62 22.25
CA LEU A 84 -12.46 2.31 22.75
C LEU A 84 -12.05 3.27 23.88
N GLN A 85 -12.38 4.56 23.77
CA GLN A 85 -12.12 5.54 24.81
C GLN A 85 -12.90 5.26 26.11
N THR A 86 -14.19 4.90 26.01
CA THR A 86 -15.00 4.52 27.18
C THR A 86 -14.46 3.24 27.85
N GLU A 87 -13.87 2.33 27.08
CA GLU A 87 -13.21 1.13 27.59
C GLU A 87 -11.77 1.40 28.11
N GLY A 88 -11.30 2.65 28.07
CA GLY A 88 -9.95 3.03 28.53
C GLY A 88 -8.82 2.57 27.60
N ILE A 89 -9.14 2.18 26.36
CA ILE A 89 -8.17 1.67 25.39
C ILE A 89 -7.50 2.85 24.69
N THR A 90 -6.18 2.98 24.91
CA THR A 90 -5.36 3.97 24.21
C THR A 90 -5.07 3.51 22.79
N MET A 91 -5.35 4.37 21.81
CA MET A 91 -5.05 4.11 20.39
C MET A 91 -3.80 4.85 19.98
N ARG A 92 -2.86 4.18 19.31
CA ARG A 92 -1.63 4.81 18.80
C ARG A 92 -1.33 4.33 17.39
N LEU A 93 -1.08 5.28 16.49
CA LEU A 93 -0.48 5.00 15.20
C LEU A 93 1.03 5.21 15.30
N GLU A 94 1.79 4.29 14.75
CA GLU A 94 3.22 4.37 14.60
C GLU A 94 3.58 4.19 13.13
N CYS A 95 4.54 4.98 12.64
CA CYS A 95 5.04 4.92 11.28
C CYS A 95 6.52 4.57 11.29
N LEU A 96 6.86 3.42 10.73
CA LEU A 96 8.23 2.95 10.57
C LEU A 96 8.72 3.30 9.18
N THR A 97 9.85 4.01 9.11
CA THR A 97 10.48 4.43 7.83
C THR A 97 11.96 4.05 7.75
N ASN A 98 12.57 3.55 8.83
CA ASN A 98 13.96 3.13 8.82
C ASN A 98 14.07 1.68 8.34
N ALA A 99 14.98 1.42 7.40
CA ALA A 99 15.23 0.09 6.88
C ALA A 99 15.59 -0.93 7.98
N ALA A 100 16.25 -0.49 9.06
CA ALA A 100 16.60 -1.35 10.19
C ALA A 100 15.38 -1.93 10.94
N ASP A 101 14.23 -1.26 10.88
CA ASP A 101 13.02 -1.71 11.58
C ASP A 101 12.23 -2.76 10.79
N MET A 102 12.51 -2.91 9.48
CA MET A 102 11.67 -3.68 8.57
C MET A 102 11.64 -5.17 8.92
N HIS A 103 12.77 -5.76 9.33
CA HIS A 103 12.79 -7.17 9.71
C HIS A 103 11.81 -7.48 10.86
N LYS A 104 11.86 -6.69 11.94
CA LYS A 104 10.93 -6.83 13.07
C LYS A 104 9.49 -6.57 12.66
N ALA A 105 9.26 -5.51 11.88
CA ALA A 105 7.92 -5.17 11.41
C ALA A 105 7.31 -6.28 10.53
N MET A 106 8.10 -6.97 9.71
CA MET A 106 7.62 -8.10 8.91
C MET A 106 7.29 -9.32 9.77
N ALA A 107 8.02 -9.54 10.87
CA ALA A 107 7.68 -10.58 11.84
C ALA A 107 6.37 -10.26 12.59
N ASP A 108 6.19 -9.01 13.03
CA ASP A 108 4.93 -8.53 13.62
C ASP A 108 3.76 -8.70 12.64
N TYR A 109 3.96 -8.31 11.37
CA TYR A 109 2.97 -8.44 10.30
C TYR A 109 2.56 -9.90 10.09
N GLY A 110 3.54 -10.81 9.96
CA GLY A 110 3.27 -12.23 9.75
C GLY A 110 2.55 -12.88 10.93
N THR A 111 2.88 -12.48 12.15
CA THR A 111 2.17 -12.93 13.37
C THR A 111 0.71 -12.49 13.33
N LEU A 112 0.46 -11.23 12.98
CA LEU A 112 -0.89 -10.67 12.90
C LEU A 112 -1.71 -11.29 11.76
N GLU A 113 -1.13 -11.48 10.58
CA GLU A 113 -1.78 -12.12 9.43
C GLU A 113 -2.11 -13.59 9.70
N SER A 114 -1.22 -14.33 10.37
CA SER A 114 -1.42 -15.74 10.71
C SER A 114 -2.46 -15.96 11.81
N ALA A 115 -2.75 -14.94 12.63
CA ALA A 115 -3.81 -14.99 13.63
C ALA A 115 -5.22 -14.82 13.02
N GLY A 116 -5.34 -14.39 11.76
CA GLY A 116 -6.60 -14.32 11.01
C GLY A 116 -7.08 -15.71 10.57
N TRP A 117 -8.40 -15.93 10.52
CA TRP A 117 -8.98 -17.24 10.21
C TRP A 117 -8.83 -17.65 8.73
N ARG A 118 -8.24 -16.79 7.88
CA ARG A 118 -7.96 -17.02 6.45
C ARG A 118 -6.50 -17.42 6.18
N THR A 119 -5.97 -18.36 6.95
CA THR A 119 -4.69 -19.02 6.65
C THR A 119 -4.78 -20.04 5.51
N ALA A 120 -5.94 -20.17 4.86
CA ALA A 120 -6.26 -21.26 3.94
C ALA A 120 -5.48 -21.26 2.60
N ASP A 121 -4.94 -20.13 2.14
CA ASP A 121 -4.48 -20.01 0.74
C ASP A 121 -2.95 -19.90 0.56
N GLY A 122 -2.14 -20.11 1.60
CA GLY A 122 -0.67 -20.18 1.47
C GLY A 122 0.03 -18.86 1.05
N THR A 123 -0.69 -17.74 1.07
CA THR A 123 -0.20 -16.38 0.74
C THR A 123 0.15 -15.53 1.97
N ALA A 124 0.17 -16.18 3.14
CA ALA A 124 0.60 -15.56 4.39
C ALA A 124 2.08 -15.18 4.28
N ILE A 125 2.43 -13.98 4.71
CA ILE A 125 3.80 -13.52 4.86
C ILE A 125 4.36 -14.15 6.13
N HIS A 126 5.30 -15.05 5.94
CA HIS A 126 6.18 -15.50 7.00
C HIS A 126 7.60 -15.06 6.67
N THR A 127 8.36 -14.61 7.67
CA THR A 127 9.77 -14.23 7.51
C THR A 127 10.60 -15.31 6.79
N ASP A 128 10.21 -16.57 6.99
CA ASP A 128 10.94 -17.73 6.47
C ASP A 128 10.38 -18.27 5.15
N ASN A 129 9.33 -17.66 4.58
CA ASN A 129 8.83 -18.02 3.25
C ASN A 129 9.27 -17.02 2.18
N ALA A 130 9.11 -17.41 0.91
CA ALA A 130 9.56 -16.60 -0.22
C ALA A 130 8.88 -15.22 -0.26
N GLN A 131 7.60 -15.15 0.11
CA GLN A 131 6.83 -13.92 0.09
C GLN A 131 7.28 -12.94 1.18
N GLY A 132 7.53 -13.41 2.42
CA GLY A 132 8.04 -12.55 3.48
C GLY A 132 9.45 -12.04 3.22
N ARG A 133 10.35 -12.89 2.70
CA ARG A 133 11.68 -12.43 2.25
C ARG A 133 11.60 -11.37 1.16
N PHE A 134 10.68 -11.54 0.20
CA PHE A 134 10.43 -10.57 -0.86
C PHE A 134 9.97 -9.22 -0.28
N TYR A 135 8.90 -9.20 0.52
CA TYR A 135 8.38 -7.96 1.09
C TYR A 135 9.39 -7.28 2.02
N GLN A 136 10.11 -8.05 2.85
CA GLN A 136 11.15 -7.49 3.71
C GLN A 136 12.21 -6.78 2.87
N ARG A 137 12.79 -7.46 1.87
CA ARG A 137 13.85 -6.89 1.04
C ARG A 137 13.36 -5.65 0.28
N MET A 138 12.17 -5.74 -0.33
CA MET A 138 11.57 -4.64 -1.06
C MET A 138 11.34 -3.42 -0.15
N LEU A 139 10.76 -3.60 1.04
CA LEU A 139 10.50 -2.51 1.97
C LEU A 139 11.77 -1.93 2.58
N GLU A 140 12.80 -2.74 2.85
CA GLU A 140 14.13 -2.24 3.23
C GLU A 140 14.70 -1.32 2.15
N ASP A 141 14.65 -1.73 0.88
CA ASP A 141 15.20 -0.96 -0.23
C ASP A 141 14.40 0.35 -0.45
N PHE A 142 13.07 0.32 -0.36
CA PHE A 142 12.25 1.54 -0.41
C PHE A 142 12.46 2.44 0.81
N CYS A 143 12.67 1.89 2.01
CA CYS A 143 12.99 2.71 3.19
C CYS A 143 14.36 3.39 3.04
N ARG A 144 15.37 2.71 2.46
CA ARG A 144 16.69 3.31 2.15
C ARG A 144 16.56 4.48 1.17
N SER A 145 15.61 4.44 0.24
CA SER A 145 15.33 5.55 -0.68
C SER A 145 14.32 6.58 -0.15
N GLY A 146 13.83 6.45 1.09
CA GLY A 146 12.84 7.36 1.69
C GLY A 146 11.43 7.22 1.10
N GLN A 147 11.12 6.06 0.53
CA GLN A 147 9.89 5.74 -0.20
C GLN A 147 9.11 4.56 0.41
N GLY A 148 9.62 3.97 1.50
CA GLY A 148 8.99 2.87 2.21
C GLY A 148 8.41 3.33 3.55
N ARG A 149 7.24 2.80 3.91
CA ARG A 149 6.73 2.94 5.27
C ARG A 149 5.85 1.77 5.69
N ILE A 150 5.89 1.42 6.97
CA ILE A 150 4.95 0.49 7.58
C ILE A 150 4.19 1.23 8.67
N TYR A 151 2.86 1.19 8.61
CA TYR A 151 2.02 1.67 9.70
C TYR A 151 1.70 0.53 10.66
N ARG A 152 1.84 0.80 11.96
CA ARG A 152 1.39 -0.07 13.04
C ARG A 152 0.34 0.64 13.85
N TYR A 153 -0.82 0.02 14.00
CA TYR A 153 -1.90 0.54 14.82
C TYR A 153 -2.04 -0.29 16.09
N TRP A 154 -2.04 0.41 17.21
CA TRP A 154 -1.96 -0.17 18.55
C TRP A 154 -3.22 0.13 19.35
N PHE A 155 -3.73 -0.88 20.04
CA PHE A 155 -4.67 -0.75 21.16
C PHE A 155 -3.95 -1.15 22.44
N GLY A 156 -3.59 -0.16 23.26
CA GLY A 156 -2.65 -0.34 24.35
C GLY A 156 -1.32 -0.89 23.85
N GLU A 157 -0.92 -2.05 24.37
CA GLU A 157 0.33 -2.73 24.03
C GLU A 157 0.19 -3.76 22.89
N LYS A 158 -1.00 -3.87 22.27
CA LYS A 158 -1.25 -4.84 21.21
C LYS A 158 -1.30 -4.17 19.83
N ILE A 159 -0.53 -4.68 18.87
CA ILE A 159 -0.70 -4.34 17.45
C ILE A 159 -1.98 -5.01 16.95
N VAL A 160 -2.90 -4.20 16.40
CA VAL A 160 -4.21 -4.65 15.95
C VAL A 160 -4.44 -4.43 14.46
N ALA A 161 -3.62 -3.62 13.80
CA ALA A 161 -3.61 -3.49 12.34
C ALA A 161 -2.25 -3.04 11.84
N MET A 162 -1.89 -3.45 10.62
CA MET A 162 -0.70 -3.00 9.93
C MET A 162 -0.96 -2.81 8.44
N ASP A 163 -0.38 -1.76 7.87
CA ASP A 163 -0.33 -1.51 6.42
C ASP A 163 1.13 -1.47 5.96
N LEU A 164 1.44 -2.25 4.91
CA LEU A 164 2.72 -2.20 4.20
C LEU A 164 2.57 -1.24 3.03
N CYS A 165 3.32 -0.13 3.04
CA CYS A 165 3.15 0.93 2.07
C CYS A 165 4.46 1.28 1.36
N VAL A 166 4.33 1.64 0.10
CA VAL A 166 5.36 2.37 -0.66
C VAL A 166 4.76 3.68 -1.14
N HIS A 167 5.59 4.69 -1.31
CA HIS A 167 5.12 5.99 -1.74
C HIS A 167 6.18 6.73 -2.56
N ASP A 168 5.73 7.71 -3.29
CA ASP A 168 6.57 8.77 -3.83
C ASP A 168 6.13 10.13 -3.26
N HIS A 169 6.28 11.19 -4.05
CA HIS A 169 5.94 12.56 -3.66
C HIS A 169 4.45 12.88 -3.78
N ALA A 170 3.68 12.09 -4.56
CA ALA A 170 2.29 12.36 -4.89
C ALA A 170 1.35 11.22 -4.51
N THR A 171 1.84 9.98 -4.47
CA THR A 171 1.01 8.79 -4.28
C THR A 171 1.57 7.90 -3.17
N ILE A 172 0.66 7.34 -2.38
CA ILE A 172 0.93 6.22 -1.47
C ILE A 172 0.15 5.00 -1.94
N VAL A 173 0.82 3.85 -2.02
CA VAL A 173 0.24 2.56 -2.36
C VAL A 173 0.27 1.68 -1.13
N ILE A 174 -0.91 1.29 -0.65
CA ILE A 174 -1.06 0.25 0.38
C ILE A 174 -0.97 -1.10 -0.32
N LEU A 175 0.15 -1.79 -0.16
CA LEU A 175 0.44 -3.06 -0.83
C LEU A 175 -0.31 -4.22 -0.18
N LYS A 176 -0.34 -4.22 1.15
CA LYS A 176 -1.03 -5.22 1.95
C LYS A 176 -1.49 -4.63 3.28
N THR A 177 -2.64 -5.11 3.72
CA THR A 177 -3.26 -4.78 5.00
C THR A 177 -3.48 -6.06 5.77
N THR A 178 -3.11 -6.08 7.05
CA THR A 178 -3.53 -7.12 8.00
C THR A 178 -4.10 -6.47 9.24
N TYR A 179 -5.00 -7.18 9.93
CA TYR A 179 -5.61 -6.71 11.16
C TYR A 179 -6.11 -7.88 12.02
N ASP A 180 -6.28 -7.60 13.30
CA ASP A 180 -6.79 -8.57 14.26
C ASP A 180 -8.32 -8.69 14.15
N GLU A 181 -8.76 -9.79 13.54
CA GLU A 181 -10.17 -10.09 13.33
C GLU A 181 -10.92 -10.47 14.62
N SER A 182 -10.24 -10.63 15.76
CA SER A 182 -10.90 -10.88 17.05
C SER A 182 -11.74 -9.68 17.50
N TYR A 183 -11.41 -8.47 17.04
CA TYR A 183 -12.19 -7.27 17.32
C TYR A 183 -13.46 -7.25 16.45
N LYS A 184 -14.59 -7.69 17.02
CA LYS A 184 -15.90 -7.70 16.31
C LYS A 184 -16.69 -6.40 16.42
N ALA A 185 -16.44 -5.61 17.47
CA ALA A 185 -17.20 -4.40 17.74
C ALA A 185 -16.59 -3.12 17.13
N VAL A 186 -15.35 -3.20 16.68
CA VAL A 186 -14.60 -2.13 16.02
C VAL A 186 -13.86 -2.72 14.83
N SER A 187 -13.48 -1.88 13.88
CA SER A 187 -12.68 -2.23 12.71
C SER A 187 -11.29 -1.61 12.85
N PRO A 188 -10.28 -2.38 13.30
CA PRO A 188 -8.93 -1.85 13.49
C PRO A 188 -8.35 -1.21 12.23
N SER A 189 -8.52 -1.84 11.07
CA SER A 189 -8.00 -1.33 9.78
C SER A 189 -8.69 -0.04 9.32
N THR A 190 -9.98 0.14 9.60
CA THR A 190 -10.70 1.39 9.29
C THR A 190 -10.26 2.53 10.22
N LEU A 191 -10.10 2.25 11.51
CA LEU A 191 -9.59 3.23 12.48
C LEU A 191 -8.14 3.63 12.17
N MET A 192 -7.30 2.65 11.78
CA MET A 192 -5.94 2.89 11.32
C MET A 192 -5.92 3.81 10.09
N ARG A 193 -6.71 3.53 9.04
CA ARG A 193 -6.77 4.37 7.82
C ARG A 193 -7.14 5.82 8.14
N HIS A 194 -8.09 6.05 9.06
CA HIS A 194 -8.39 7.41 9.51
C HIS A 194 -7.18 8.06 10.21
N ALA A 195 -6.41 7.31 11.00
CA ALA A 195 -5.24 7.85 11.69
C ALA A 195 -4.04 8.06 10.75
N GLU A 196 -3.95 7.25 9.69
CA GLU A 196 -2.86 7.23 8.70
C GLU A 196 -2.93 8.42 7.74
N PHE A 197 -4.10 8.73 7.18
CA PHE A 197 -4.22 9.74 6.12
C PHE A 197 -3.84 11.18 6.52
N PRO A 198 -4.00 11.61 7.79
CA PRO A 198 -3.43 12.88 8.26
C PRO A 198 -1.90 12.86 8.37
N ALA A 199 -1.24 11.69 8.39
CA ALA A 199 0.19 11.61 8.60
C ALA A 199 0.93 12.18 7.38
N PRO A 200 1.79 13.20 7.56
CA PRO A 200 2.45 13.82 6.42
C PRO A 200 3.29 12.80 5.67
N ILE A 201 3.16 12.79 4.34
CA ILE A 201 4.20 12.26 3.45
C ILE A 201 5.34 13.28 3.56
N ARG A 202 6.19 13.17 4.60
CA ARG A 202 7.30 14.10 4.78
C ARG A 202 8.16 14.08 3.52
N ARG A 203 8.36 15.25 2.91
CA ARG A 203 9.50 15.50 2.04
C ARG A 203 10.74 15.16 2.85
N THR A 204 11.41 14.07 2.52
CA THR A 204 12.81 13.92 2.89
C THR A 204 13.52 15.07 2.19
N GLU A 205 13.93 16.09 2.95
CA GLU A 205 14.85 17.10 2.45
C GLU A 205 16.07 16.36 1.94
N ILE A 206 16.22 16.31 0.62
CA ILE A 206 17.46 15.88 -0.01
C ILE A 206 18.49 16.90 0.48
N PHE A 207 19.37 16.47 1.38
CA PHE A 207 20.58 17.21 1.70
C PHE A 207 21.29 17.49 0.37
N LYS A 208 21.22 18.75 -0.08
CA LYS A 208 22.15 19.27 -1.05
C LYS A 208 23.51 19.27 -0.36
N ASN A 209 24.38 18.36 -0.76
CA ASN A 209 25.81 18.65 -0.79
C ASN A 209 26.13 19.22 -2.17
#